data_AF-A0A931AK45-F1
#
_entry.id   AF-A0A931AK45-F1
#
_cell.length_a   1.000
_cell.length_b   1.000
_cell.length_c   1.000
_cell.angle_alpha   90.00
_cell.angle_beta   90.00
_cell.angle_gamma   90.00
#
_symmetry.space_group_name_H-M   'P 1'
#
loop_
_entity.id
_entity.type
_entity.pdbx_description
1 polymer ?
#
loop_
_entity_poly.entity_id
_entity_poly.type
_entity_poly.pdbx_seq_one_letter_code
_entity_poly.pdbx_strand_id
1 'polypeptide(L)' 'MTSHNIPNEIPAERVKPGVAIQRVNLYRDGVFVRQVRYPGTERQARAYAQLQITHDTDPYWHYLLRVLRGEA' A
#
# COMPACT_ATOMS: atom_id res chain seq x y z
N MET A 1 -33.17 -3.52 19.11
CA MET A 1 -32.90 -2.17 18.57
C MET A 1 -31.50 -2.20 17.99
N THR A 2 -31.40 -1.85 16.72
CA THR A 2 -30.32 -2.16 15.76
C THR A 2 -29.05 -1.34 16.02
N SER A 3 -27.93 -2.04 16.22
CA SER A 3 -26.59 -1.45 16.26
C SER A 3 -26.32 -0.69 14.97
N HIS A 4 -26.04 0.60 15.11
CA HIS A 4 -25.75 1.49 14.01
C HIS A 4 -24.42 1.09 13.38
N ASN A 5 -24.53 0.65 12.13
CA ASN A 5 -23.45 0.46 11.19
C ASN A 5 -22.64 1.76 11.12
N ILE A 6 -21.35 1.74 11.48
CA ILE A 6 -20.47 2.90 11.35
C ILE A 6 -19.78 2.78 9.98
N PRO A 7 -20.13 3.56 8.95
CA PRO A 7 -19.29 3.70 7.79
C PRO A 7 -18.25 4.79 8.10
N ASN A 8 -17.15 4.44 8.78
CA ASN A 8 -16.02 5.37 8.94
C ASN A 8 -14.89 5.05 7.95
N GLU A 9 -15.24 4.62 6.74
CA GLU A 9 -14.32 4.61 5.62
C GLU A 9 -14.35 6.01 4.98
N ILE A 10 -13.50 6.90 5.51
CA ILE A 10 -13.19 8.17 4.85
C ILE A 10 -12.65 7.81 3.45
N PRO A 11 -13.35 8.20 2.36
CA PRO A 11 -12.88 7.91 1.01
C PRO A 11 -11.52 8.60 0.86
N ALA A 12 -10.53 7.86 0.34
CA ALA A 12 -9.19 8.37 0.13
C ALA A 12 -9.25 9.74 -0.56
N GLU A 13 -8.92 10.82 0.18
CA GLU A 13 -8.79 12.15 -0.39
C GLU A 13 -7.82 12.06 -1.58
N ARG A 14 -8.36 12.27 -2.79
CA ARG A 14 -7.57 12.28 -4.02
C ARG A 14 -6.73 13.57 -4.00
N VAL A 15 -5.47 13.42 -3.63
CA VAL A 15 -4.48 14.52 -3.64
C VAL A 15 -4.21 14.98 -5.08
N LYS A 16 -4.29 14.08 -6.09
CA LYS A 16 -4.26 14.37 -7.54
C LYS A 16 -5.08 13.31 -8.33
N PRO A 17 -5.46 13.54 -9.60
CA PRO A 17 -6.09 12.50 -10.42
C PRO A 17 -5.20 11.24 -10.49
N GLY A 18 -5.72 10.10 -10.02
CA GLY A 18 -4.98 8.83 -9.98
C GLY A 18 -4.05 8.65 -8.77
N VAL A 19 -3.88 9.67 -7.91
CA VAL A 19 -3.06 9.62 -6.70
C VAL A 19 -3.93 9.92 -5.49
N ALA A 20 -4.12 8.91 -4.64
CA ALA A 20 -4.84 9.02 -3.38
C ALA A 20 -4.01 8.36 -2.27
N ILE A 21 -4.38 8.62 -1.01
CA ILE A 21 -3.79 7.86 0.11
C ILE A 21 -4.32 6.44 0.05
N GLN A 22 -3.46 5.50 -0.30
CA GLN A 22 -3.77 4.08 -0.33
C GLN A 22 -3.46 3.45 1.03
N ARG A 23 -4.31 2.52 1.45
CA ARG A 23 -4.10 1.68 2.64
C ARG A 23 -4.01 0.24 2.19
N VAL A 24 -2.87 -0.40 2.43
CA VAL A 24 -2.65 -1.81 2.06
C VAL A 24 -2.18 -2.61 3.27
N ASN A 25 -2.63 -3.86 3.36
CA ASN A 25 -2.17 -4.75 4.41
C ASN A 25 -0.87 -5.41 3.99
N LEU A 26 0.16 -5.32 4.84
CA LEU A 26 1.42 -6.03 4.67
C LEU A 26 1.31 -7.40 5.33
N TYR A 27 1.59 -8.44 4.56
CA TYR A 27 1.70 -9.81 5.05
C TYR A 27 3.14 -10.30 4.88
N ARG A 28 3.62 -11.07 5.85
CA ARG A 28 4.89 -11.79 5.80
C ARG A 28 4.61 -13.25 6.12
N ASP A 29 4.98 -14.15 5.22
CA ASP A 29 4.76 -15.59 5.39
C ASP A 29 3.29 -15.96 5.73
N GLY A 30 2.34 -15.24 5.11
CA GLY A 30 0.90 -15.41 5.34
C GLY A 30 0.35 -14.72 6.61
N VAL A 31 1.22 -14.17 7.45
CA VAL A 31 0.83 -13.48 8.69
C VAL A 31 0.69 -11.99 8.45
N PHE A 32 -0.43 -11.40 8.90
CA PHE A 32 -0.61 -9.95 8.89
C PHE A 32 0.41 -9.28 9.80
N VAL A 33 1.19 -8.34 9.26
CA VAL A 33 2.20 -7.61 10.02
C VAL A 33 1.67 -6.24 10.44
N ARG A 34 1.24 -5.44 9.47
CA ARG A 34 0.71 -4.08 9.69
C ARG A 34 -0.05 -3.56 8.48
N GLN A 35 -0.81 -2.49 8.67
CA GLN A 35 -1.35 -1.70 7.57
C GLN A 35 -0.37 -0.59 7.18
N VAL A 36 -0.06 -0.50 5.89
CA VAL A 36 0.83 0.49 5.30
C VAL A 36 0.00 1.56 4.60
N ARG A 37 0.36 2.82 4.81
CA ARG A 37 -0.24 3.98 4.14
C ARG A 37 0.76 4.56 3.15
N TYR A 38 0.34 4.78 1.91
CA TYR A 38 1.20 5.32 0.86
C TYR A 38 0.44 6.31 -0.04
N PRO A 39 0.97 7.53 -0.29
CA PRO A 39 0.40 8.46 -1.25
C PRO A 39 0.76 8.04 -2.68
N GLY A 40 -0.20 7.49 -3.43
CA GLY A 40 0.08 6.98 -4.77
C GLY A 40 -1.06 6.18 -5.40
N THR A 41 -0.68 5.39 -6.38
CA THR A 41 -1.53 4.32 -6.92
C THR A 41 -1.53 3.12 -5.98
N GLU A 42 -2.56 2.27 -6.08
CA GLU A 42 -2.61 1.01 -5.32
C GLU A 42 -1.38 0.13 -5.61
N ARG A 43 -0.91 0.11 -6.87
CA ARG A 43 0.28 -0.64 -7.29
C ARG A 43 1.53 -0.13 -6.58
N GLN A 44 1.74 1.18 -6.50
CA GLN A 44 2.85 1.75 -5.73
C GLN A 44 2.72 1.46 -4.24
N ALA A 45 1.51 1.52 -3.67
CA ALA A 45 1.30 1.21 -2.27
C ALA A 45 1.63 -0.25 -1.93
N ARG A 46 1.23 -1.20 -2.78
CA ARG A 46 1.60 -2.62 -2.67
C ARG A 46 3.11 -2.82 -2.79
N ALA A 47 3.75 -2.16 -3.76
CA ALA A 47 5.21 -2.22 -3.91
C ALA A 47 5.92 -1.66 -2.68
N TYR A 48 5.44 -0.55 -2.12
CA TYR A 48 5.99 0.07 -0.91
C TYR A 48 5.87 -0.85 0.30
N ALA A 49 4.73 -1.53 0.46
CA ALA A 49 4.54 -2.49 1.54
C ALA A 49 5.55 -3.65 1.43
N GLN A 50 5.70 -4.22 0.24
CA GLN A 50 6.65 -5.31 0.00
C GLN A 50 8.11 -4.88 0.23
N LEU A 51 8.45 -3.64 -0.15
CA LEU A 51 9.75 -3.02 0.11
C LEU A 51 10.09 -2.90 1.61
N GLN A 52 9.15 -3.05 2.53
CA GLN A 52 9.47 -3.02 3.96
C GLN A 52 9.99 -4.37 4.49
N ILE A 53 9.85 -5.44 3.70
CA ILE A 53 10.20 -6.81 4.11
C ILE A 53 11.15 -7.51 3.14
N THR A 54 11.38 -6.93 1.96
CA THR A 54 12.39 -7.40 1.00
C THR A 54 13.77 -6.87 1.41
N HIS A 55 14.82 -7.67 1.28
CA HIS A 55 16.19 -7.22 1.52
C HIS A 55 16.71 -6.51 0.26
N ASP A 56 17.59 -5.53 0.41
CA ASP A 56 18.19 -4.80 -0.72
C ASP A 56 19.10 -5.65 -1.64
N THR A 57 19.48 -6.85 -1.21
CA THR A 57 20.25 -7.83 -1.99
C THR A 57 19.35 -8.73 -2.84
N ASP A 58 18.04 -8.72 -2.61
CA ASP A 58 17.07 -9.46 -3.42
C ASP A 58 16.89 -8.74 -4.78
N PRO A 59 17.04 -9.42 -5.94
CA PRO A 59 16.80 -8.81 -7.24
C PRO A 59 15.42 -8.14 -7.39
N TYR A 60 14.42 -8.64 -6.64
CA TYR A 60 13.08 -8.08 -6.61
C TYR A 60 13.03 -6.68 -5.98
N TRP A 61 14.00 -6.32 -5.12
CA TRP A 61 14.12 -4.99 -4.52
C TRP A 61 14.15 -3.88 -5.57
N HIS A 62 14.99 -4.04 -6.59
CA HIS A 62 15.14 -3.05 -7.65
C HIS A 62 13.87 -2.91 -8.50
N TYR A 63 13.16 -4.02 -8.72
CA TYR A 63 11.86 -3.98 -9.39
C TYR A 63 10.83 -3.19 -8.57
N LEU A 64 10.73 -3.44 -7.27
CA LEU A 64 9.79 -2.73 -6.40
C LEU A 64 10.08 -1.21 -6.37
N LEU A 65 11.37 -0.82 -6.36
CA LEU A 65 11.77 0.59 -6.46
C LEU A 65 11.34 1.22 -7.79
N ARG A 66 11.49 0.50 -8.91
CA ARG A 66 11.04 0.94 -10.24
C ARG A 66 9.51 1.18 -10.28
N VAL A 67 8.74 0.29 -9.65
CA VAL A 67 7.29 0.45 -9.49
C VAL A 67 6.95 1.70 -8.67
N LEU A 68 7.66 1.96 -7.57
CA LEU A 68 7.45 3.18 -6.78
C LEU A 68 7.69 4.47 -7.58
N ARG A 69 8.68 4.47 -8.45
CA ARG A 69 8.99 5.60 -9.34
C ARG A 69 8.01 5.77 -10.50
N GLY A 70 7.11 4.81 -10.72
CA GLY A 70 6.18 4.82 -11.86
C GLY A 70 6.84 4.45 -13.19
N GLU A 71 7.97 3.74 -13.14
CA GLU A 71 8.77 3.37 -14.31
C GLU A 71 8.43 1.96 -14.84
N ALA A 72 7.50 1.24 -14.20
CA ALA A 72 7.15 -0.17 -14.47
C ALA A 72 5.64 -0.37 -14.58
#